data_AF-A0A8T3DHB9-F1
#
_entry.id   AF-A0A8T3DHB9-F1
#
_cell.length_a   1.000
_cell.length_b   1.000
_cell.length_c   1.000
_cell.angle_alpha   90.00
_cell.angle_beta   90.00
_cell.angle_gamma   90.00
#
_symmetry.space_group_name_H-M   'P 1'
#
loop_
_entity.id
_entity.type
_entity.pdbx_description
1 polymer ?
#
loop_
_entity_poly.entity_id
_entity_poly.type
_entity_poly.pdbx_seq_one_letter_code
_entity_poly.pdbx_strand_id
1 'polypeptide(L)'
;MADEETEQDRTTQIGTDQTMSALTKRLQELATALKESPESPVYSASRYCQEFCEVLVEFAAHWNVDVDPLPLLEVYTEAILSYAEATPYLSTECENVSLILERLTLSCAELLLALTVPVPSVLWEKFQSSVQTSHSLLQQNGNSQLCVLSALAQESSAWSNSTLRSILSNDTQQTEKVHEFLAMEGPVLLELRIKQLIKESHFEKAALLAKQCAEYPEFAGRSSFTQTYLVCLCAFETQEQLMQKISEVDCKDVLEMVCNLESDGDERGALSLCSAFLTRQLLQSEVYCAWELTLFWSKLLKRVEPSAQVFLDRCRHFSQLSKTVCHVLFLIKVIQAELQDEGLPVCIEMCIRALQMASSNEGNANATICKTISCLLPTDLEVKRACQLTEFLLEPTVDSYYAVEAVYNEPDQKMDEGNLPVPNSLRCELLLVLKTQWPFDPEYWDWKALKRHCLALMGDQASIVSSVDELNGIHVMNRKWNTYVLLKPV
;
A
#
# COMPACT_ATOMS: atom_id res chain seq x y z
N MET A 1 22.58 -35.68 33.19
CA MET A 1 22.75 -34.43 32.42
C MET A 1 23.60 -34.66 31.16
N ALA A 2 24.94 -34.73 31.19
CA ALA A 2 25.73 -34.93 29.94
C ALA A 2 25.54 -36.31 29.26
N ASP A 3 25.33 -37.38 30.04
CA ASP A 3 25.07 -38.73 29.50
C ASP A 3 23.61 -38.93 29.04
N GLU A 4 22.67 -38.09 29.50
CA GLU A 4 21.26 -38.18 29.08
C GLU A 4 21.00 -37.45 27.76
N GLU A 5 21.66 -36.30 27.53
CA GLU A 5 21.61 -35.58 26.25
C GLU A 5 22.24 -36.42 25.11
N THR A 6 23.34 -37.12 25.38
CA THR A 6 24.02 -37.96 24.39
C THR A 6 23.29 -39.26 24.06
N GLU A 7 22.48 -39.81 24.97
CA GLU A 7 21.59 -40.94 24.66
C GLU A 7 20.31 -40.50 23.92
N GLN A 8 19.77 -39.32 24.23
CA GLN A 8 18.65 -38.73 23.46
C GLN A 8 19.03 -38.42 22.02
N ASP A 9 20.20 -37.83 21.78
CA ASP A 9 20.71 -37.56 20.42
C ASP A 9 20.88 -38.86 19.61
N ARG A 10 21.46 -39.91 20.20
CA ARG A 10 21.64 -41.22 19.53
C ARG A 10 20.32 -41.91 19.20
N THR A 11 19.34 -41.83 20.08
CA THR A 11 18.03 -42.47 19.86
C THR A 11 17.25 -41.76 18.75
N THR A 12 17.39 -40.42 18.68
CA THR A 12 16.81 -39.59 17.62
C THR A 12 17.48 -39.86 16.27
N GLN A 13 18.81 -40.01 16.25
CA GLN A 13 19.59 -40.35 15.04
C GLN A 13 19.28 -41.74 14.47
N ILE A 14 19.04 -42.73 15.33
CA ILE A 14 18.62 -44.08 14.88
C ILE A 14 17.20 -44.04 14.28
N GLY A 15 16.33 -43.17 14.81
CA GLY A 15 14.99 -42.90 14.26
C GLY A 15 15.05 -42.28 12.87
N THR A 16 15.87 -41.24 12.68
CA THR A 16 16.05 -40.54 11.38
C THR A 16 16.53 -41.49 10.29
N ASP A 17 17.54 -42.33 10.57
CA ASP A 17 18.12 -43.26 9.59
C ASP A 17 17.11 -44.31 9.10
N GLN A 18 16.25 -44.81 10.00
CA GLN A 18 15.20 -45.76 9.64
C GLN A 18 14.11 -45.11 8.78
N THR A 19 13.68 -43.89 9.11
CA THR A 19 12.75 -43.13 8.27
C THR A 19 13.33 -42.82 6.89
N MET A 20 14.60 -42.43 6.80
CA MET A 20 15.24 -42.14 5.52
C MET A 20 15.36 -43.39 4.64
N SER A 21 15.70 -44.55 5.22
CA SER A 21 15.70 -45.82 4.49
C SER A 21 14.30 -46.20 3.97
N ALA A 22 13.25 -45.94 4.75
CA ALA A 22 11.87 -46.17 4.34
C ALA A 22 11.44 -45.23 3.19
N LEU A 23 11.86 -43.96 3.23
CA LEU A 23 11.61 -42.99 2.16
C LEU A 23 12.24 -43.45 0.84
N THR A 24 13.54 -43.74 0.82
CA THR A 24 14.25 -44.20 -0.38
C THR A 24 13.57 -45.43 -0.98
N LYS A 25 13.18 -46.39 -0.13
CA LYS A 25 12.48 -47.60 -0.59
C LYS A 25 11.16 -47.27 -1.28
N ARG A 26 10.34 -46.39 -0.68
CA ARG A 26 9.02 -46.05 -1.22
C ARG A 26 9.11 -45.24 -2.51
N LEU A 27 10.07 -44.32 -2.59
CA LEU A 27 10.37 -43.59 -3.83
C LEU A 27 10.86 -44.52 -4.95
N GLN A 28 11.67 -45.53 -4.61
CA GLN A 28 12.12 -46.53 -5.57
C GLN A 28 10.99 -47.44 -6.06
N GLU A 29 10.07 -47.83 -5.17
CA GLU A 29 8.85 -48.58 -5.52
C GLU A 29 7.98 -47.78 -6.52
N LEU A 30 7.78 -46.48 -6.30
CA LEU A 30 7.08 -45.59 -7.23
C LEU A 30 7.79 -45.51 -8.60
N ALA A 31 9.12 -45.36 -8.60
CA ALA A 31 9.90 -45.30 -9.83
C ALA A 31 9.84 -46.62 -10.61
N THR A 32 9.81 -47.78 -9.93
CA THR A 32 9.62 -49.09 -10.59
C THR A 32 8.21 -49.23 -11.16
N ALA A 33 7.18 -48.83 -10.41
CA ALA A 33 5.79 -48.87 -10.88
C ALA A 33 5.58 -47.99 -12.12
N LEU A 34 6.23 -46.82 -12.19
CA LEU A 34 6.21 -45.94 -13.35
C LEU A 34 6.84 -46.62 -14.59
N LYS A 35 7.99 -47.30 -14.41
CA LYS A 35 8.71 -47.99 -15.51
C LYS A 35 7.96 -49.20 -16.05
N GLU A 36 7.25 -49.91 -15.18
CA GLU A 36 6.52 -51.15 -15.52
C GLU A 36 5.05 -50.92 -15.85
N SER A 37 4.57 -49.67 -15.82
CA SER A 37 3.16 -49.35 -16.03
C SER A 37 2.69 -49.72 -17.44
N PRO A 38 1.58 -50.48 -17.58
CA PRO A 38 0.95 -50.75 -18.87
C PRO A 38 -0.01 -49.62 -19.30
N GLU A 39 -0.22 -48.61 -18.45
CA GLU A 39 -1.17 -47.51 -18.67
C GLU A 39 -0.60 -46.46 -19.65
N SER A 40 -1.40 -45.46 -20.03
CA SER A 40 -0.89 -44.39 -20.90
C SER A 40 0.23 -43.60 -20.22
N PRO A 41 1.22 -43.08 -20.96
CA PRO A 41 2.33 -42.32 -20.37
C PRO A 41 1.89 -41.10 -19.55
N VAL A 42 0.83 -40.41 -20.01
CA VAL A 42 0.28 -39.22 -19.32
C VAL A 42 -0.40 -39.61 -18.01
N TYR A 43 -1.20 -40.68 -18.01
CA TYR A 43 -1.89 -41.14 -16.81
C TYR A 43 -0.91 -41.70 -15.77
N SER A 44 0.07 -42.49 -16.21
CA SER A 44 1.13 -43.01 -15.35
C SER A 44 1.97 -41.89 -14.73
N ALA A 45 2.32 -40.86 -15.51
CA ALA A 45 3.03 -39.68 -15.00
C ALA A 45 2.20 -38.91 -13.97
N SER A 46 0.92 -38.68 -14.24
CA SER A 46 0.00 -38.00 -13.31
C SER A 46 -0.16 -38.76 -11.99
N ARG A 47 -0.30 -40.09 -12.07
CA ARG A 47 -0.40 -40.96 -10.90
C ARG A 47 0.89 -40.97 -10.09
N TYR A 48 2.05 -41.11 -10.74
CA TYR A 48 3.35 -41.01 -10.09
C TYR A 48 3.50 -39.66 -9.37
N CYS A 49 3.17 -38.56 -10.04
CA CYS A 49 3.21 -37.21 -9.47
C CYS A 49 2.36 -37.09 -8.19
N GLN A 50 1.15 -37.64 -8.20
CA GLN A 50 0.27 -37.64 -7.04
C GLN A 50 0.85 -38.47 -5.88
N GLU A 51 1.19 -39.74 -6.14
CA GLU A 51 1.71 -40.65 -5.12
C GLU A 51 3.05 -40.16 -4.56
N PHE A 52 3.91 -39.56 -5.40
CA PHE A 52 5.17 -38.93 -4.99
C PHE A 52 4.92 -37.76 -4.01
N CYS A 53 3.97 -36.88 -4.31
CA CYS A 53 3.59 -35.80 -3.41
C CYS A 53 3.03 -36.33 -2.08
N GLU A 54 2.19 -37.37 -2.11
CA GLU A 54 1.65 -38.00 -0.90
C GLU A 54 2.76 -38.54 0.00
N VAL A 55 3.75 -39.24 -0.59
CA VAL A 55 4.94 -39.71 0.14
C VAL A 55 5.73 -38.53 0.71
N LEU A 56 6.01 -37.49 -0.07
CA LEU A 56 6.77 -36.35 0.45
C LEU A 56 6.07 -35.65 1.61
N VAL A 57 4.76 -35.45 1.53
CA VAL A 57 3.98 -34.83 2.61
C VAL A 57 3.98 -35.73 3.86
N GLU A 58 3.81 -37.04 3.69
CA GLU A 58 3.88 -38.01 4.79
C GLU A 58 5.23 -37.88 5.52
N PHE A 59 6.35 -37.93 4.81
CA PHE A 59 7.68 -37.92 5.42
C PHE A 59 8.11 -36.53 5.91
N ALA A 60 7.77 -35.45 5.21
CA ALA A 60 8.08 -34.08 5.65
C ALA A 60 7.31 -33.71 6.93
N ALA A 61 6.10 -34.22 7.14
CA ALA A 61 5.29 -33.95 8.33
C ALA A 61 5.89 -34.51 9.64
N HIS A 62 6.86 -35.42 9.55
CA HIS A 62 7.52 -35.99 10.74
C HIS A 62 8.49 -35.01 11.42
N TRP A 63 8.91 -33.95 10.72
CA TRP A 63 9.94 -33.04 11.20
C TRP A 63 9.41 -31.63 11.33
N ASN A 64 9.60 -31.03 12.51
CA ASN A 64 9.32 -29.62 12.70
C ASN A 64 10.56 -28.81 12.26
N VAL A 65 10.39 -27.98 11.24
CA VAL A 65 11.42 -27.09 10.69
C VAL A 65 12.05 -26.20 11.77
N ASP A 66 11.28 -25.82 12.79
CA ASP A 66 11.75 -24.97 13.88
C ASP A 66 12.60 -25.70 14.92
N VAL A 67 12.56 -27.04 14.95
CA VAL A 67 13.24 -27.87 15.98
C VAL A 67 14.46 -28.59 15.42
N ASP A 68 14.30 -29.31 14.30
CA ASP A 68 15.40 -29.96 13.60
C ASP A 68 15.14 -29.98 12.09
N PRO A 69 15.68 -29.01 11.33
CA PRO A 69 15.44 -28.90 9.89
C PRO A 69 16.37 -29.79 9.04
N LEU A 70 17.41 -30.40 9.63
CA LEU A 70 18.41 -31.18 8.87
C LEU A 70 17.83 -32.47 8.27
N PRO A 71 17.00 -33.27 8.97
CA PRO A 71 16.34 -34.42 8.38
C PRO A 71 15.48 -34.06 7.17
N LEU A 72 14.83 -32.88 7.20
CA LEU A 72 14.01 -32.42 6.07
C LEU A 72 14.86 -32.08 4.84
N LEU A 73 16.08 -31.55 5.03
CA LEU A 73 17.02 -31.36 3.94
C LEU A 73 17.41 -32.70 3.29
N GLU A 74 17.60 -33.76 4.09
CA GLU A 74 17.86 -35.09 3.55
C GLU A 74 16.65 -35.64 2.77
N VAL A 75 15.43 -35.45 3.27
CA VAL A 75 14.19 -35.81 2.55
C VAL A 75 14.15 -35.12 1.18
N TYR A 76 14.40 -33.81 1.13
CA TYR A 76 14.42 -33.08 -0.14
C TYR A 76 15.55 -33.51 -1.07
N THR A 77 16.74 -33.78 -0.51
CA THR A 77 17.89 -34.27 -1.28
C THR A 77 17.56 -35.56 -2.01
N GLU A 78 16.99 -36.52 -1.28
CA GLU A 78 16.58 -37.83 -1.82
C GLU A 78 15.43 -37.69 -2.82
N ALA A 79 14.44 -36.86 -2.50
CA ALA A 79 13.29 -36.58 -3.36
C ALA A 79 13.71 -36.01 -4.72
N ILE A 80 14.60 -35.03 -4.73
CA ILE A 80 15.10 -34.38 -5.95
C ILE A 80 15.85 -35.39 -6.82
N LEU A 81 16.73 -36.19 -6.22
CA LEU A 81 17.48 -37.21 -6.94
C LEU A 81 16.56 -38.26 -7.55
N SER A 82 15.64 -38.80 -6.75
CA SER A 82 14.67 -39.81 -7.22
C SER A 82 13.79 -39.28 -8.35
N TYR A 83 13.32 -38.04 -8.24
CA TYR A 83 12.50 -37.42 -9.28
C TYR A 83 13.28 -37.19 -10.58
N ALA A 84 14.54 -36.74 -10.47
CA ALA A 84 15.42 -36.57 -11.62
C ALA A 84 15.71 -37.90 -12.34
N GLU A 85 15.88 -39.00 -11.60
CA GLU A 85 16.03 -40.34 -12.17
C GLU A 85 14.75 -40.89 -12.82
N ALA A 86 13.58 -40.50 -12.32
CA ALA A 86 12.29 -40.87 -12.90
C ALA A 86 11.93 -40.05 -14.15
N THR A 87 12.51 -38.85 -14.31
CA THR A 87 12.20 -37.90 -15.39
C THR A 87 12.21 -38.50 -16.81
N PRO A 88 13.14 -39.38 -17.22
CA PRO A 88 13.13 -39.98 -18.56
C PRO A 88 11.86 -40.80 -18.89
N TYR A 89 11.11 -41.22 -17.86
CA TYR A 89 9.89 -42.01 -17.99
C TYR A 89 8.62 -41.17 -17.81
N LEU A 90 8.76 -39.90 -17.44
CA LEU A 90 7.64 -38.98 -17.25
C LEU A 90 7.29 -38.29 -18.58
N SER A 91 5.99 -38.27 -18.90
CA SER A 91 5.51 -37.58 -20.09
C SER A 91 5.55 -36.06 -19.89
N THR A 92 6.16 -35.35 -20.84
CA THR A 92 6.18 -33.87 -20.87
C THR A 92 4.81 -33.25 -21.17
N GLU A 93 3.83 -34.05 -21.62
CA GLU A 93 2.44 -33.62 -21.80
C GLU A 93 1.68 -33.50 -20.47
N CYS A 94 2.24 -34.00 -19.37
CA CYS A 94 1.65 -33.90 -18.04
C CYS A 94 2.14 -32.62 -17.32
N GLU A 95 1.25 -31.65 -17.12
CA GLU A 95 1.57 -30.38 -16.45
C GLU A 95 2.09 -30.57 -15.01
N ASN A 96 1.65 -31.62 -14.32
CA ASN A 96 2.08 -31.94 -12.96
C ASN A 96 3.59 -32.21 -12.87
N VAL A 97 4.20 -32.71 -13.95
CA VAL A 97 5.62 -33.11 -13.94
C VAL A 97 6.52 -31.90 -13.70
N SER A 98 6.29 -30.83 -14.45
CA SER A 98 7.05 -29.57 -14.32
C SER A 98 6.67 -28.84 -13.04
N LEU A 99 5.38 -28.82 -12.66
CA LEU A 99 4.91 -28.10 -11.48
C LEU A 99 5.50 -28.65 -10.18
N ILE A 100 5.55 -29.97 -10.02
CA ILE A 100 6.07 -30.62 -8.81
C ILE A 100 7.57 -30.35 -8.66
N LEU A 101 8.32 -30.45 -9.75
CA LEU A 101 9.76 -30.22 -9.72
C LEU A 101 10.09 -28.77 -9.40
N GLU A 102 9.32 -27.80 -9.93
CA GLU A 102 9.43 -26.39 -9.55
C GLU A 102 9.14 -26.18 -8.06
N ARG A 103 8.00 -26.70 -7.57
CA ARG A 103 7.61 -26.61 -6.15
C ARG A 103 8.66 -27.23 -5.23
N LEU A 104 9.15 -28.42 -5.56
CA LEU A 104 10.16 -29.15 -4.80
C LEU A 104 11.47 -28.36 -4.73
N THR A 105 11.88 -27.78 -5.86
CA THR A 105 13.09 -26.93 -5.94
C THR A 105 12.94 -25.70 -5.04
N LEU A 106 11.81 -24.99 -5.14
CA LEU A 106 11.56 -23.78 -4.35
C LEU A 106 11.46 -24.08 -2.85
N SER A 107 10.73 -25.12 -2.45
CA SER A 107 10.61 -25.50 -1.03
C SER A 107 11.95 -25.90 -0.41
N CYS A 108 12.80 -26.61 -1.16
CA CYS A 108 14.15 -26.93 -0.70
C CYS A 108 15.03 -25.68 -0.59
N ALA A 109 14.94 -24.75 -1.56
CA ALA A 109 15.69 -23.49 -1.50
C ALA A 109 15.26 -22.62 -0.32
N GLU A 110 13.95 -22.52 -0.06
CA GLU A 110 13.39 -21.82 1.10
C GLU A 110 13.88 -22.42 2.42
N LEU A 111 13.88 -23.75 2.54
CA LEU A 111 14.42 -24.43 3.71
C LEU A 111 15.88 -24.04 3.93
N LEU A 112 16.72 -24.17 2.89
CA LEU A 112 18.15 -23.88 2.94
C LEU A 112 18.45 -22.43 3.36
N LEU A 113 17.66 -21.49 2.85
CA LEU A 113 17.79 -20.07 3.20
C LEU A 113 17.37 -19.79 4.66
N ALA A 114 16.41 -20.55 5.18
CA ALA A 114 15.89 -20.42 6.54
C ALA A 114 16.70 -21.16 7.61
N LEU A 115 17.72 -21.94 7.23
CA LEU A 115 18.58 -22.65 8.18
C LEU A 115 19.42 -21.66 9.00
N THR A 116 19.21 -21.67 10.31
CA THR A 116 20.03 -20.90 11.28
C THR A 116 21.21 -21.70 11.82
N VAL A 117 21.15 -23.03 11.72
CA VAL A 117 22.19 -23.96 12.17
C VAL A 117 23.11 -24.30 10.99
N PRO A 118 24.45 -24.33 11.18
CA PRO A 118 25.36 -24.74 10.12
C PRO A 118 25.11 -26.20 9.73
N VAL A 119 24.93 -26.44 8.43
CA VAL A 119 24.79 -27.80 7.90
C VAL A 119 26.12 -28.55 8.05
N PRO A 120 26.12 -29.76 8.64
CA PRO A 120 27.31 -30.60 8.70
C PRO A 120 27.92 -30.81 7.31
N SER A 121 29.25 -30.74 7.19
CA SER A 121 29.94 -30.81 5.89
C SER A 121 29.59 -32.07 5.10
N VAL A 122 29.45 -33.20 5.77
CA VAL A 122 29.07 -34.49 5.15
C VAL A 122 27.69 -34.43 4.51
N LEU A 123 26.71 -33.81 5.19
CA LEU A 123 25.36 -33.63 4.65
C LEU A 123 25.36 -32.62 3.50
N TRP A 124 26.15 -31.56 3.60
CA TRP A 124 26.28 -30.57 2.53
C TRP A 124 26.90 -31.18 1.26
N GLU A 125 27.98 -31.95 1.39
CA GLU A 125 28.62 -32.64 0.24
C GLU A 125 27.65 -33.65 -0.42
N LYS A 126 26.87 -34.39 0.39
CA LYS A 126 25.80 -35.28 -0.11
C LYS A 126 24.73 -34.50 -0.88
N PHE A 127 24.29 -33.36 -0.35
CA PHE A 127 23.36 -32.48 -1.04
C PHE A 127 23.94 -31.94 -2.36
N GLN A 128 25.16 -31.40 -2.35
CA GLN A 128 25.82 -30.86 -3.54
C GLN A 128 25.97 -31.91 -4.66
N SER A 129 26.45 -33.11 -4.31
CA SER A 129 26.60 -34.20 -5.28
C SER A 129 25.25 -34.69 -5.84
N SER A 130 24.21 -34.73 -5.00
CA SER A 130 22.85 -35.10 -5.42
C SER A 130 22.24 -34.04 -6.34
N VAL A 131 22.36 -32.75 -6.01
CA VAL A 131 21.88 -31.65 -6.85
C VAL A 131 22.63 -31.61 -8.18
N GLN A 132 23.95 -31.77 -8.18
CA GLN A 132 24.75 -31.75 -9.41
C GLN A 132 24.38 -32.92 -10.34
N THR A 133 24.21 -34.12 -9.79
CA THR A 133 23.74 -35.30 -10.52
C THR A 133 22.35 -35.05 -11.09
N SER A 134 21.41 -34.62 -10.25
CA SER A 134 20.02 -34.35 -10.63
C SER A 134 19.93 -33.27 -11.71
N HIS A 135 20.69 -32.19 -11.56
CA HIS A 135 20.75 -31.10 -12.54
C HIS A 135 21.26 -31.58 -13.90
N SER A 136 22.29 -32.43 -13.93
CA SER A 136 22.79 -33.01 -15.17
C SER A 136 21.78 -33.93 -15.87
N LEU A 137 21.01 -34.72 -15.10
CA LEU A 137 19.95 -35.60 -15.63
C LEU A 137 18.78 -34.79 -16.20
N LEU A 138 18.37 -33.73 -15.50
CA LEU A 138 17.29 -32.87 -15.94
C LEU A 138 17.67 -32.03 -17.17
N GLN A 139 18.90 -31.50 -17.23
CA GLN A 139 19.37 -30.75 -18.39
C GLN A 139 19.38 -31.60 -19.67
N GLN A 140 19.75 -32.89 -19.58
CA GLN A 140 19.70 -33.81 -20.73
C GLN A 140 18.28 -33.97 -21.30
N ASN A 141 17.26 -33.77 -20.45
CA ASN A 141 15.85 -33.80 -20.81
C ASN A 141 15.27 -32.39 -21.10
N GLY A 142 16.11 -31.35 -21.16
CA GLY A 142 15.71 -29.97 -21.43
C GLY A 142 15.12 -29.20 -20.24
N ASN A 143 15.20 -29.74 -19.02
CA ASN A 143 14.66 -29.11 -17.81
C ASN A 143 15.71 -28.24 -17.10
N SER A 144 15.38 -26.97 -16.87
CA SER A 144 16.23 -25.98 -16.18
C SER A 144 15.75 -25.63 -14.77
N GLN A 145 14.73 -26.31 -14.25
CA GLN A 145 14.11 -25.95 -12.97
C GLN A 145 15.07 -26.04 -11.77
N LEU A 146 16.06 -26.94 -11.82
CA LEU A 146 17.09 -27.08 -10.77
C LEU A 146 18.15 -25.96 -10.74
N CYS A 147 18.10 -24.96 -11.64
CA CYS A 147 19.11 -23.87 -11.65
C CYS A 147 19.25 -23.15 -10.30
N VAL A 148 18.14 -22.91 -9.59
CA VAL A 148 18.13 -22.23 -8.28
C VAL A 148 18.95 -23.02 -7.24
N LEU A 149 18.69 -24.33 -7.12
CA LEU A 149 19.43 -25.18 -6.18
C LEU A 149 20.87 -25.42 -6.63
N SER A 150 21.12 -25.50 -7.94
CA SER A 150 22.46 -25.61 -8.50
C SER A 150 23.31 -24.38 -8.14
N ALA A 151 22.76 -23.17 -8.27
CA ALA A 151 23.42 -21.93 -7.84
C ALA A 151 23.72 -21.93 -6.33
N LEU A 152 22.76 -22.32 -5.49
CA LEU A 152 22.95 -22.44 -4.04
C LEU A 152 24.01 -23.48 -3.65
N ALA A 153 24.07 -24.60 -4.37
CA ALA A 153 24.99 -25.69 -4.10
C ALA A 153 26.44 -25.42 -4.52
N GLN A 154 26.73 -24.37 -5.31
CA GLN A 154 28.11 -24.03 -5.69
C GLN A 154 28.96 -23.56 -4.50
N GLU A 155 28.32 -23.06 -3.45
CA GLU A 155 28.95 -22.46 -2.29
C GLU A 155 28.97 -23.42 -1.08
N SER A 156 29.73 -23.10 -0.04
CA SER A 156 29.81 -23.91 1.19
C SER A 156 28.60 -23.78 2.11
N SER A 157 27.75 -22.79 1.88
CA SER A 157 26.47 -22.58 2.56
C SER A 157 25.58 -21.66 1.72
N ALA A 158 24.28 -21.62 2.03
CA ALA A 158 23.34 -20.74 1.35
C ALA A 158 23.77 -19.26 1.41
N TRP A 159 24.50 -18.80 2.44
CA TRP A 159 24.88 -17.38 2.62
C TRP A 159 26.40 -17.12 2.59
N SER A 160 27.21 -18.04 2.07
CA SER A 160 28.69 -17.92 2.13
C SER A 160 29.33 -17.11 1.02
N ASN A 161 28.62 -16.86 -0.09
CA ASN A 161 29.19 -16.17 -1.23
C ASN A 161 29.80 -14.82 -0.81
N SER A 162 31.04 -14.59 -1.23
CA SER A 162 31.82 -13.41 -0.80
C SER A 162 31.24 -12.10 -1.32
N THR A 163 30.76 -12.07 -2.56
CA THR A 163 30.07 -10.91 -3.15
C THR A 163 28.78 -10.63 -2.39
N LEU A 164 27.95 -11.65 -2.14
CA LEU A 164 26.73 -11.50 -1.34
C LEU A 164 27.02 -10.90 0.04
N ARG A 165 27.97 -11.47 0.79
CA ARG A 165 28.31 -10.96 2.14
C ARG A 165 28.76 -9.51 2.13
N SER A 166 29.50 -9.12 1.10
CA SER A 166 29.98 -7.76 0.95
C SER A 166 28.86 -6.79 0.51
N ILE A 167 27.84 -7.26 -0.24
CA ILE A 167 26.60 -6.48 -0.50
C ILE A 167 25.87 -6.25 0.82
N LEU A 168 25.65 -7.32 1.59
CA LEU A 168 24.91 -7.27 2.86
C LEU A 168 25.63 -6.48 3.97
N SER A 169 26.94 -6.24 3.81
CA SER A 169 27.74 -5.42 4.73
C SER A 169 27.89 -3.98 4.27
N ASN A 170 27.31 -3.61 3.12
CA ASN A 170 27.42 -2.30 2.48
C ASN A 170 28.87 -1.88 2.18
N ASP A 171 29.72 -2.85 1.83
CA ASP A 171 31.11 -2.59 1.47
C ASP A 171 31.21 -2.09 0.01
N THR A 172 32.28 -1.34 -0.31
CA THR A 172 32.54 -0.92 -1.70
C THR A 172 32.89 -2.12 -2.58
N GLN A 173 32.09 -2.36 -3.61
CA GLN A 173 32.26 -3.49 -4.52
C GLN A 173 32.56 -3.05 -5.96
N GLN A 174 33.24 -3.93 -6.69
CA GLN A 174 33.39 -3.79 -8.13
C GLN A 174 32.08 -4.16 -8.81
N THR A 175 31.46 -3.22 -9.52
CA THR A 175 30.18 -3.39 -10.21
C THR A 175 30.13 -4.65 -11.09
N GLU A 176 31.24 -4.97 -11.77
CA GLU A 176 31.36 -6.17 -12.61
C GLU A 176 31.15 -7.47 -11.82
N LYS A 177 31.75 -7.59 -10.62
CA LYS A 177 31.58 -8.77 -9.76
C LYS A 177 30.17 -8.92 -9.22
N VAL A 178 29.51 -7.80 -8.96
CA VAL A 178 28.10 -7.79 -8.55
C VAL A 178 27.24 -8.29 -9.69
N HIS A 179 27.44 -7.79 -10.91
CA HIS A 179 26.69 -8.23 -12.07
C HIS A 179 26.90 -9.71 -12.38
N GLU A 180 28.14 -10.22 -12.31
CA GLU A 180 28.43 -11.65 -12.47
C GLU A 180 27.70 -12.50 -11.44
N PHE A 181 27.66 -12.05 -10.17
CA PHE A 181 26.92 -12.72 -9.11
C PHE A 181 25.41 -12.72 -9.36
N LEU A 182 24.83 -11.57 -9.72
CA LEU A 182 23.40 -11.44 -10.01
C LEU A 182 22.98 -12.30 -11.21
N ALA A 183 23.80 -12.34 -12.27
CA ALA A 183 23.58 -13.18 -13.44
C ALA A 183 23.61 -14.68 -13.09
N MET A 184 24.52 -15.07 -12.20
CA MET A 184 24.67 -16.46 -11.77
C MET A 184 23.48 -16.95 -10.92
N GLU A 185 23.04 -16.16 -9.93
CA GLU A 185 21.92 -16.56 -9.07
C GLU A 185 20.56 -16.42 -9.77
N GLY A 186 20.41 -15.40 -10.62
CA GLY A 186 19.15 -15.09 -11.28
C GLY A 186 18.07 -14.53 -10.32
N PRO A 187 16.96 -14.02 -10.87
CA PRO A 187 16.00 -13.23 -10.11
C PRO A 187 15.25 -14.05 -9.06
N VAL A 188 14.92 -15.31 -9.35
CA VAL A 188 14.12 -16.17 -8.45
C VAL A 188 14.85 -16.42 -7.13
N LEU A 189 16.15 -16.76 -7.18
CA LEU A 189 16.92 -17.01 -5.97
C LEU A 189 17.12 -15.72 -5.16
N LEU A 190 17.39 -14.61 -5.83
CA LEU A 190 17.55 -13.30 -5.19
C LEU A 190 16.26 -12.85 -4.50
N GLU A 191 15.09 -13.06 -5.12
CA GLU A 191 13.79 -12.80 -4.48
C GLU A 191 13.57 -13.64 -3.22
N LEU A 192 13.92 -14.94 -3.26
CA LEU A 192 13.84 -15.80 -2.08
C LEU A 192 14.76 -15.32 -0.94
N ARG A 193 15.99 -14.91 -1.27
CA ARG A 193 16.92 -14.32 -0.28
C ARG A 193 16.35 -13.07 0.35
N ILE A 194 15.82 -12.15 -0.46
CA ILE A 194 15.25 -10.90 0.03
C ILE A 194 14.03 -11.19 0.92
N LYS A 195 13.13 -12.09 0.50
CA LYS A 195 11.98 -12.53 1.30
C LYS A 195 12.42 -13.12 2.64
N GLN A 196 13.46 -13.94 2.66
CA GLN A 196 13.98 -14.52 3.90
C GLN A 196 14.56 -13.43 4.83
N LEU A 197 15.32 -12.47 4.30
CA LEU A 197 15.83 -11.34 5.09
C LEU A 197 14.70 -10.50 5.68
N ILE A 198 13.63 -10.26 4.93
CA ILE A 198 12.43 -9.54 5.41
C ILE A 198 11.74 -10.34 6.53
N LYS A 199 11.59 -11.66 6.35
CA LYS A 199 11.00 -12.56 7.36
C LYS A 199 11.78 -12.52 8.69
N GLU A 200 13.10 -12.42 8.63
CA GLU A 200 13.98 -12.27 9.79
C GLU A 200 14.11 -10.83 10.31
N SER A 201 13.33 -9.88 9.76
CA SER A 201 13.38 -8.45 10.11
C SER A 201 14.72 -7.77 9.82
N HIS A 202 15.51 -8.31 8.89
CA HIS A 202 16.77 -7.73 8.41
C HIS A 202 16.53 -6.76 7.22
N PHE A 203 15.67 -5.76 7.41
CA PHE A 203 15.21 -4.85 6.35
C PHE A 203 16.34 -4.06 5.66
N GLU A 204 17.37 -3.63 6.40
CA GLU A 204 18.51 -2.91 5.81
C GLU A 204 19.26 -3.78 4.79
N LYS A 205 19.57 -5.03 5.17
CA LYS A 205 20.23 -6.01 4.30
C LYS A 205 19.37 -6.36 3.09
N ALA A 206 18.07 -6.54 3.31
CA ALA A 206 17.09 -6.78 2.24
C ALA A 206 17.07 -5.61 1.25
N ALA A 207 17.08 -4.36 1.74
CA ALA A 207 17.12 -3.17 0.91
C ALA A 207 18.41 -3.07 0.09
N LEU A 208 19.57 -3.37 0.68
CA LEU A 208 20.85 -3.35 -0.05
C LEU A 208 20.85 -4.34 -1.21
N LEU A 209 20.40 -5.57 -0.97
CA LEU A 209 20.32 -6.60 -2.02
C LEU A 209 19.28 -6.23 -3.08
N ALA A 210 18.07 -5.83 -2.68
CA ALA A 210 17.02 -5.40 -3.59
C ALA A 210 17.45 -4.20 -4.46
N LYS A 211 18.21 -3.25 -3.90
CA LYS A 211 18.77 -2.13 -4.65
C LYS A 211 19.73 -2.59 -5.75
N GLN A 212 20.69 -3.46 -5.42
CA GLN A 212 21.62 -3.99 -6.42
C GLN A 212 20.88 -4.77 -7.53
N CYS A 213 19.82 -5.50 -7.18
CA CYS A 213 18.99 -6.20 -8.16
C CYS A 213 18.18 -5.23 -9.05
N ALA A 214 17.66 -4.15 -8.47
CA ALA A 214 16.90 -3.13 -9.21
C ALA A 214 17.78 -2.31 -10.17
N GLU A 215 19.04 -2.07 -9.80
CA GLU A 215 20.02 -1.35 -10.62
C GLU A 215 20.63 -2.23 -11.74
N TYR A 216 20.40 -3.55 -11.70
CA TYR A 216 20.95 -4.47 -12.70
C TYR A 216 20.11 -4.49 -14.00
N PRO A 217 20.68 -4.08 -15.15
CA PRO A 217 19.90 -3.87 -16.37
C PRO A 217 19.16 -5.10 -16.91
N GLU A 218 19.68 -6.31 -16.69
CA GLU A 218 19.05 -7.55 -17.19
C GLU A 218 17.77 -7.93 -16.46
N PHE A 219 17.54 -7.37 -15.27
CA PHE A 219 16.32 -7.58 -14.48
C PHE A 219 15.24 -6.52 -14.71
N ALA A 220 15.55 -5.48 -15.49
CA ALA A 220 14.62 -4.39 -15.79
C ALA A 220 13.29 -4.93 -16.34
N GLY A 221 12.19 -4.57 -15.69
CA GLY A 221 10.82 -4.89 -16.10
C GLY A 221 10.37 -6.34 -15.85
N ARG A 222 11.20 -7.20 -15.23
CA ARG A 222 10.86 -8.61 -14.97
C ARG A 222 10.58 -8.95 -13.51
N SER A 223 10.95 -8.07 -12.58
CA SER A 223 10.97 -8.35 -11.15
C SER A 223 10.60 -7.11 -10.36
N SER A 224 9.99 -7.29 -9.19
CA SER A 224 9.53 -6.21 -8.31
C SER A 224 10.62 -5.73 -7.34
N PHE A 225 11.91 -5.77 -7.75
CA PHE A 225 13.03 -5.39 -6.89
C PHE A 225 12.97 -3.92 -6.45
N THR A 226 12.60 -3.00 -7.35
CA THR A 226 12.42 -1.58 -7.00
C THR A 226 11.33 -1.42 -5.94
N GLN A 227 10.19 -2.09 -6.10
CA GLN A 227 9.09 -2.09 -5.15
C GLN A 227 9.54 -2.64 -3.79
N THR A 228 10.23 -3.77 -3.79
CA THR A 228 10.74 -4.42 -2.56
C THR A 228 11.77 -3.54 -1.85
N TYR A 229 12.68 -2.91 -2.60
CA TYR A 229 13.64 -1.94 -2.08
C TYR A 229 12.94 -0.78 -1.37
N LEU A 230 11.95 -0.16 -2.02
CA LEU A 230 11.22 0.98 -1.46
C LEU A 230 10.41 0.59 -0.21
N VAL A 231 9.76 -0.58 -0.21
CA VAL A 231 9.05 -1.10 0.98
C VAL A 231 10.03 -1.32 2.13
N CYS A 232 11.21 -1.91 1.87
CA CYS A 232 12.22 -2.10 2.90
C CYS A 232 12.72 -0.76 3.46
N LEU A 233 13.00 0.24 2.61
CA LEU A 233 13.40 1.57 3.08
C LEU A 233 12.38 2.17 4.04
N CYS A 234 11.07 2.02 3.75
CA CYS A 234 10.03 2.55 4.63
C CYS A 234 10.01 1.90 6.03
N ALA A 235 10.59 0.71 6.18
CA ALA A 235 10.57 -0.04 7.44
C ALA A 235 11.68 0.38 8.43
N PHE A 236 12.83 0.89 7.95
CA PHE A 236 13.98 1.18 8.81
C PHE A 236 14.57 2.59 8.68
N GLU A 237 14.34 3.29 7.57
CA GLU A 237 14.90 4.63 7.37
C GLU A 237 14.18 5.68 8.21
N THR A 238 14.93 6.70 8.64
CA THR A 238 14.33 7.91 9.19
C THR A 238 13.58 8.67 8.09
N GLN A 239 12.58 9.46 8.47
CA GLN A 239 11.80 10.24 7.51
C GLN A 239 12.68 11.14 6.62
N GLU A 240 13.72 11.78 7.18
CA GLU A 240 14.62 12.66 6.42
C GLU A 240 15.41 11.89 5.34
N GLN A 241 16.00 10.75 5.71
CA GLN A 241 16.76 9.90 4.78
C GLN A 241 15.85 9.28 3.73
N LEU A 242 14.65 8.86 4.14
CA LEU A 242 13.65 8.31 3.24
C LEU A 242 13.28 9.33 2.16
N MET A 243 12.93 10.57 2.55
CA MET A 243 12.55 11.63 1.60
C MET A 243 13.64 11.90 0.55
N GLN A 244 14.91 11.81 0.93
CA GLN A 244 16.03 11.95 -0.01
C GLN A 244 16.13 10.74 -0.97
N LYS A 245 15.94 9.52 -0.48
CA LYS A 245 16.05 8.30 -1.29
C LYS A 245 14.88 8.11 -2.26
N ILE A 246 13.70 8.61 -1.92
CA ILE A 246 12.48 8.49 -2.75
C ILE A 246 12.22 9.72 -3.63
N SER A 247 13.09 10.73 -3.63
CA SER A 247 12.86 11.99 -4.35
C SER A 247 12.85 11.84 -5.87
N GLU A 248 13.58 10.87 -6.42
CA GLU A 248 13.71 10.66 -7.86
C GLU A 248 12.66 9.69 -8.43
N VAL A 249 11.86 9.05 -7.58
CA VAL A 249 10.88 8.05 -8.00
C VAL A 249 9.57 8.73 -8.41
N ASP A 250 9.09 8.43 -9.61
CA ASP A 250 7.85 8.97 -10.16
C ASP A 250 6.62 8.45 -9.39
N CYS A 251 5.69 9.35 -9.06
CA CYS A 251 4.49 8.99 -8.29
C CYS A 251 3.55 8.02 -9.03
N LYS A 252 3.56 8.02 -10.37
CA LYS A 252 2.73 7.10 -11.15
C LYS A 252 3.24 5.67 -11.03
N ASP A 253 4.55 5.47 -11.10
CA ASP A 253 5.17 4.16 -10.92
C ASP A 253 4.91 3.66 -9.50
N VAL A 254 4.91 4.56 -8.51
CA VAL A 254 4.56 4.22 -7.12
C VAL A 254 3.11 3.75 -7.01
N LEU A 255 2.16 4.42 -7.67
CA LEU A 255 0.76 3.97 -7.66
C LEU A 255 0.62 2.56 -8.23
N GLU A 256 1.34 2.24 -9.31
CA GLU A 256 1.40 0.88 -9.86
C GLU A 256 1.99 -0.11 -8.85
N MET A 257 3.10 0.24 -8.20
CA MET A 257 3.71 -0.61 -7.15
C MET A 257 2.77 -0.84 -5.95
N VAL A 258 2.04 0.18 -5.51
CA VAL A 258 1.07 0.02 -4.41
C VAL A 258 -0.09 -0.90 -4.83
N CYS A 259 -0.57 -0.80 -6.08
CA CYS A 259 -1.58 -1.71 -6.62
C CYS A 259 -1.08 -3.17 -6.69
N ASN A 260 0.19 -3.36 -7.08
CA ASN A 260 0.81 -4.68 -7.11
C ASN A 260 0.91 -5.28 -5.70
N LEU A 261 1.39 -4.51 -4.72
CA LEU A 261 1.45 -4.95 -3.31
C LEU A 261 0.07 -5.33 -2.76
N GLU A 262 -0.95 -4.55 -3.07
CA GLU A 262 -2.33 -4.88 -2.70
C GLU A 262 -2.80 -6.19 -3.33
N SER A 263 -2.52 -6.39 -4.63
CA SER A 263 -2.90 -7.60 -5.36
C SER A 263 -2.18 -8.85 -4.84
N ASP A 264 -0.94 -8.69 -4.38
CA ASP A 264 -0.12 -9.73 -3.75
C ASP A 264 -0.53 -10.01 -2.29
N GLY A 265 -1.43 -9.20 -1.72
CA GLY A 265 -1.92 -9.33 -0.34
C GLY A 265 -1.06 -8.65 0.73
N ASP A 266 -0.01 -7.91 0.35
CA ASP A 266 0.82 -7.12 1.27
C ASP A 266 0.23 -5.72 1.51
N GLU A 267 -0.93 -5.68 2.18
CA GLU A 267 -1.63 -4.42 2.49
C GLU A 267 -0.80 -3.48 3.39
N ARG A 268 0.06 -4.03 4.25
CA ARG A 268 0.92 -3.23 5.14
C ARG A 268 2.07 -2.58 4.38
N GLY A 269 2.73 -3.33 3.49
CA GLY A 269 3.74 -2.79 2.58
C GLY A 269 3.13 -1.73 1.67
N ALA A 270 1.95 -1.99 1.10
CA ALA A 270 1.20 -1.04 0.28
C ALA A 270 0.90 0.26 1.03
N LEU A 271 0.35 0.16 2.24
CA LEU A 271 0.05 1.33 3.09
C LEU A 271 1.31 2.10 3.48
N SER A 272 2.38 1.41 3.83
CA SER A 272 3.66 2.02 4.23
C SER A 272 4.26 2.81 3.07
N LEU A 273 4.34 2.21 1.89
CA LEU A 273 4.85 2.86 0.68
C LEU A 273 3.97 4.07 0.29
N CYS A 274 2.65 3.89 0.27
CA CYS A 274 1.69 4.95 -0.05
C CYS A 274 1.80 6.13 0.94
N SER A 275 1.94 5.84 2.24
CA SER A 275 2.11 6.86 3.29
C SER A 275 3.41 7.64 3.14
N ALA A 276 4.52 6.97 2.77
CA ALA A 276 5.80 7.63 2.56
C ALA A 276 5.75 8.62 1.38
N PHE A 277 5.19 8.21 0.26
CA PHE A 277 5.05 9.09 -0.91
C PHE A 277 4.03 10.20 -0.70
N LEU A 278 2.95 9.95 0.03
CA LEU A 278 2.00 11.00 0.39
C LEU A 278 2.69 12.03 1.29
N THR A 279 3.45 11.58 2.29
CA THR A 279 4.27 12.47 3.13
C THR A 279 5.23 13.32 2.29
N ARG A 280 5.88 12.74 1.28
CA ARG A 280 6.74 13.48 0.34
C ARG A 280 5.97 14.59 -0.37
N GLN A 281 4.82 14.27 -0.97
CA GLN A 281 3.99 15.24 -1.69
C GLN A 281 3.51 16.39 -0.78
N LEU A 282 3.09 16.07 0.44
CA LEU A 282 2.64 17.06 1.42
C LEU A 282 3.76 18.05 1.79
N LEU A 283 4.98 17.53 2.02
CA LEU A 283 6.15 18.32 2.38
C LEU A 283 6.71 19.15 1.22
N GLN A 284 6.67 18.61 0.00
CA GLN A 284 7.17 19.27 -1.21
C GLN A 284 6.11 20.12 -1.92
N SER A 285 4.86 20.10 -1.45
CA SER A 285 3.71 20.80 -2.06
C SER A 285 3.39 20.32 -3.48
N GLU A 286 3.71 19.07 -3.81
CA GLU A 286 3.45 18.47 -5.12
C GLU A 286 2.00 18.04 -5.24
N VAL A 287 1.34 18.38 -6.34
CA VAL A 287 -0.08 18.02 -6.58
C VAL A 287 -0.27 16.93 -7.64
N TYR A 288 0.80 16.55 -8.34
CA TYR A 288 0.78 15.48 -9.35
C TYR A 288 0.45 14.15 -8.67
N CYS A 289 -0.59 13.44 -9.13
CA CYS A 289 -1.10 12.20 -8.53
C CYS A 289 -1.56 12.31 -7.06
N ALA A 290 -1.65 13.52 -6.49
CA ALA A 290 -1.92 13.68 -5.06
C ALA A 290 -3.32 13.23 -4.65
N TRP A 291 -4.32 13.41 -5.51
CA TRP A 291 -5.67 12.92 -5.23
C TRP A 291 -5.73 11.40 -5.25
N GLU A 292 -5.18 10.77 -6.29
CA GLU A 292 -5.13 9.32 -6.44
C GLU A 292 -4.40 8.68 -5.26
N LEU A 293 -3.25 9.24 -4.87
CA LEU A 293 -2.48 8.75 -3.74
C LEU A 293 -3.21 8.93 -2.41
N THR A 294 -3.85 10.09 -2.18
CA THR A 294 -4.67 10.33 -0.97
C THR A 294 -5.86 9.38 -0.89
N LEU A 295 -6.55 9.15 -2.02
CA LEU A 295 -7.69 8.25 -2.10
C LEU A 295 -7.24 6.81 -1.82
N PHE A 296 -6.16 6.36 -2.44
CA PHE A 296 -5.67 5.00 -2.27
C PHE A 296 -5.16 4.75 -0.85
N TRP A 297 -4.40 5.71 -0.30
CA TRP A 297 -3.98 5.73 1.10
C TRP A 297 -5.17 5.59 2.05
N SER A 298 -6.24 6.36 1.84
CA SER A 298 -7.40 6.32 2.75
C SER A 298 -8.09 4.95 2.77
N LYS A 299 -8.26 4.31 1.60
CA LYS A 299 -8.86 2.98 1.49
C LYS A 299 -7.97 1.89 2.09
N LEU A 300 -6.65 1.99 1.89
CA LEU A 300 -5.69 1.06 2.50
C LEU A 300 -5.67 1.22 4.02
N LEU A 301 -5.60 2.46 4.52
CA LEU A 301 -5.60 2.74 5.94
C LEU A 301 -6.87 2.21 6.61
N LYS A 302 -8.04 2.41 6.00
CA LYS A 302 -9.31 1.93 6.56
C LYS A 302 -9.40 0.40 6.65
N ARG A 303 -8.75 -0.33 5.73
CA ARG A 303 -8.67 -1.80 5.75
C ARG A 303 -7.69 -2.32 6.81
N VAL A 304 -6.50 -1.74 6.87
CA VAL A 304 -5.46 -2.15 7.82
C VAL A 304 -5.80 -1.73 9.25
N GLU A 305 -6.37 -0.55 9.42
CA GLU A 305 -6.73 0.06 10.71
C GLU A 305 -8.22 0.44 10.74
N PRO A 306 -9.13 -0.44 11.19
CA PRO A 306 -10.57 -0.19 11.14
C PRO A 306 -11.04 0.92 12.11
N SER A 307 -10.22 1.29 13.10
CA SER A 307 -10.51 2.30 14.11
C SER A 307 -10.68 3.69 13.50
N ALA A 308 -11.86 4.29 13.67
CA ALA A 308 -12.16 5.65 13.23
C ALA A 308 -11.19 6.67 13.86
N GLN A 309 -10.89 6.53 15.16
CA GLN A 309 -9.99 7.45 15.85
C GLN A 309 -8.56 7.41 15.29
N VAL A 310 -8.02 6.22 15.04
CA VAL A 310 -6.67 6.07 14.46
C VAL A 310 -6.62 6.68 13.06
N PHE A 311 -7.66 6.44 12.24
CA PHE A 311 -7.79 7.06 10.93
C PHE A 311 -7.78 8.60 11.02
N LEU A 312 -8.59 9.16 11.91
CA LEU A 312 -8.68 10.60 12.12
C LEU A 312 -7.36 11.21 12.61
N ASP A 313 -6.65 10.54 13.52
CA ASP A 313 -5.36 11.01 14.04
C ASP A 313 -4.28 11.01 12.95
N ARG A 314 -4.30 10.02 12.05
CA ARG A 314 -3.43 10.00 10.86
C ARG A 314 -3.78 11.13 9.89
N CYS A 315 -5.06 11.37 9.64
CA CYS A 315 -5.49 12.50 8.81
C CYS A 315 -5.07 13.84 9.43
N ARG A 316 -5.22 14.03 10.76
CA ARG A 316 -4.74 15.24 11.46
C ARG A 316 -3.24 15.44 11.27
N HIS A 317 -2.45 14.38 11.44
CA HIS A 317 -1.01 14.43 11.22
C HIS A 317 -0.67 14.86 9.78
N PHE A 318 -1.31 14.27 8.77
CA PHE A 318 -1.10 14.66 7.37
C PHE A 318 -1.60 16.07 7.06
N SER A 319 -2.70 16.50 7.69
CA SER A 319 -3.13 17.89 7.60
C SER A 319 -2.02 18.79 8.11
N GLN A 320 -1.48 18.56 9.31
CA GLN A 320 -0.38 19.37 9.86
C GLN A 320 0.85 19.48 8.94
N LEU A 321 1.21 18.39 8.24
CA LEU A 321 2.31 18.38 7.27
C LEU A 321 1.99 19.11 5.96
N SER A 322 0.71 19.19 5.59
CA SER A 322 0.25 19.77 4.33
C SER A 322 0.58 21.26 4.27
N LYS A 323 1.29 21.69 3.20
CA LYS A 323 1.61 23.10 2.93
C LYS A 323 0.64 23.80 1.99
N THR A 324 -0.32 23.07 1.40
CA THR A 324 -1.30 23.62 0.47
C THR A 324 -2.72 23.31 0.90
N VAL A 325 -3.65 24.23 0.56
CA VAL A 325 -5.09 24.05 0.81
C VAL A 325 -5.63 22.82 0.08
N CYS A 326 -5.16 22.53 -1.14
CA CYS A 326 -5.62 21.40 -1.94
C CYS A 326 -5.46 20.06 -1.20
N HIS A 327 -4.30 19.82 -0.58
CA HIS A 327 -4.07 18.58 0.19
C HIS A 327 -5.00 18.46 1.39
N VAL A 328 -5.24 19.57 2.11
CA VAL A 328 -6.19 19.59 3.23
C VAL A 328 -7.61 19.27 2.74
N LEU A 329 -8.02 19.82 1.60
CA LEU A 329 -9.32 19.51 0.99
C LEU A 329 -9.42 18.05 0.53
N PHE A 330 -8.34 17.44 0.03
CA PHE A 330 -8.33 16.01 -0.29
C PHE A 330 -8.51 15.14 0.97
N LEU A 331 -7.85 15.49 2.07
CA LEU A 331 -8.03 14.82 3.36
C LEU A 331 -9.47 14.94 3.88
N ILE A 332 -10.08 16.13 3.80
CA ILE A 332 -11.51 16.32 4.15
C ILE A 332 -12.40 15.40 3.32
N LYS A 333 -12.18 15.33 2.00
CA LYS A 333 -12.98 14.48 1.10
C LYS A 333 -12.90 13.00 1.47
N VAL A 334 -11.70 12.48 1.79
CA VAL A 334 -11.57 11.08 2.18
C VAL A 334 -12.16 10.81 3.57
N ILE A 335 -12.06 11.75 4.52
CA ILE A 335 -12.75 11.61 5.83
C ILE A 335 -14.27 11.52 5.63
N GLN A 336 -14.85 12.39 4.79
CA GLN A 336 -16.28 12.36 4.49
C GLN A 336 -16.71 11.04 3.84
N ALA A 337 -15.89 10.50 2.94
CA ALA A 337 -16.18 9.25 2.25
C ALA A 337 -16.13 8.03 3.20
N GLU A 338 -15.13 7.97 4.09
CA GLU A 338 -14.87 6.80 4.92
C GLU A 338 -15.58 6.82 6.29
N LEU A 339 -15.86 8.01 6.85
CA LEU A 339 -16.37 8.16 8.23
C LEU A 339 -17.65 9.01 8.35
N GLN A 340 -18.09 9.68 7.28
CA GLN A 340 -19.31 10.50 7.28
C GLN A 340 -19.35 11.47 8.48
N ASP A 341 -20.42 11.39 9.30
CA ASP A 341 -20.68 12.29 10.44
C ASP A 341 -19.66 12.13 11.57
N GLU A 342 -19.09 10.93 11.78
CA GLU A 342 -18.09 10.70 12.85
C GLU A 342 -16.81 11.52 12.63
N GLY A 343 -16.49 11.82 11.36
CA GLY A 343 -15.34 12.62 10.98
C GLY A 343 -15.58 14.12 10.91
N LEU A 344 -16.84 14.57 11.04
CA LEU A 344 -17.24 15.95 10.83
C LEU A 344 -16.46 16.97 11.69
N PRO A 345 -16.22 16.75 13.01
CA PRO A 345 -15.42 17.68 13.80
C PRO A 345 -14.00 17.86 13.25
N VAL A 346 -13.38 16.78 12.75
CA VAL A 346 -12.03 16.84 12.17
C VAL A 346 -12.04 17.55 10.81
N CYS A 347 -13.08 17.34 10.00
CA CYS A 347 -13.26 18.11 8.77
C CYS A 347 -13.33 19.62 9.03
N ILE A 348 -14.05 20.04 10.07
CA ILE A 348 -14.13 21.46 10.45
C ILE A 348 -12.81 21.99 10.99
N GLU A 349 -12.10 21.23 11.84
CA GLU A 349 -10.73 21.55 12.29
C GLU A 349 -9.80 21.79 11.08
N MET A 350 -9.88 20.93 10.07
CA MET A 350 -9.11 21.06 8.84
C MET A 350 -9.53 22.26 7.98
N CYS A 351 -10.83 22.59 7.90
CA CYS A 351 -11.30 23.80 7.23
C CYS A 351 -10.76 25.07 7.89
N ILE A 352 -10.77 25.13 9.23
CA ILE A 352 -10.19 26.24 9.99
C ILE A 352 -8.71 26.41 9.64
N ARG A 353 -7.94 25.32 9.67
CA ARG A 353 -6.53 25.33 9.28
C ARG A 353 -6.35 25.79 7.82
N ALA A 354 -7.18 25.30 6.89
CA ALA A 354 -7.11 25.70 5.50
C ALA A 354 -7.37 27.21 5.30
N LEU A 355 -8.35 27.78 6.01
CA LEU A 355 -8.62 29.23 5.99
C LEU A 355 -7.44 30.05 6.54
N GLN A 356 -6.73 29.52 7.55
CA GLN A 356 -5.55 30.16 8.12
C GLN A 356 -4.31 30.06 7.21
N MET A 357 -4.23 29.01 6.39
CA MET A 357 -3.15 28.82 5.42
C MET A 357 -3.31 29.69 4.18
N ALA A 358 -4.54 29.86 3.71
CA ALA A 358 -4.83 30.63 2.51
C ALA A 358 -4.43 32.09 2.72
N SER A 359 -3.40 32.54 2.00
CA SER A 359 -3.03 33.96 2.02
C SER A 359 -4.18 34.80 1.48
N SER A 360 -4.28 36.06 1.91
CA SER A 360 -5.32 37.01 1.46
C SER A 360 -5.38 37.23 -0.07
N ASN A 361 -4.43 36.68 -0.83
CA ASN A 361 -4.32 36.80 -2.29
C ASN A 361 -4.79 35.53 -3.05
N GLU A 362 -5.11 34.43 -2.38
CA GLU A 362 -5.65 33.20 -3.02
C GLU A 362 -7.19 33.15 -2.95
N GLY A 363 -7.87 34.16 -3.52
CA GLY A 363 -9.33 34.32 -3.42
C GLY A 363 -10.15 33.08 -3.79
N ASN A 364 -9.67 32.28 -4.75
CA ASN A 364 -10.33 31.02 -5.17
C ASN A 364 -10.27 29.92 -4.08
N ALA A 365 -9.20 29.86 -3.29
CA ALA A 365 -9.04 28.84 -2.25
C ALA A 365 -10.03 29.08 -1.10
N ASN A 366 -10.12 30.32 -0.60
CA ASN A 366 -11.04 30.68 0.48
C ASN A 366 -12.51 30.51 0.09
N ALA A 367 -12.89 30.84 -1.15
CA ALA A 367 -14.24 30.58 -1.65
C ALA A 367 -14.55 29.07 -1.68
N THR A 368 -13.60 28.24 -2.12
CA THR A 368 -13.76 26.77 -2.14
C THR A 368 -13.89 26.20 -0.72
N ILE A 369 -13.12 26.71 0.24
CA ILE A 369 -13.22 26.31 1.64
C ILE A 369 -14.59 26.71 2.22
N CYS A 370 -15.08 27.92 1.95
CA CYS A 370 -16.40 28.39 2.39
C CYS A 370 -17.55 27.51 1.84
N LYS A 371 -17.45 27.10 0.57
CA LYS A 371 -18.39 26.13 -0.03
C LYS A 371 -18.32 24.79 0.68
N THR A 372 -17.11 24.30 0.96
CA THR A 372 -16.89 23.03 1.67
C THR A 372 -17.51 23.07 3.06
N ILE A 373 -17.29 24.14 3.84
CA ILE A 373 -17.89 24.34 5.16
C ILE A 373 -19.43 24.37 5.08
N SER A 374 -19.99 25.10 4.10
CA SER A 374 -21.44 25.17 3.91
C SER A 374 -22.07 23.82 3.59
N CYS A 375 -21.34 22.94 2.89
CA CYS A 375 -21.76 21.56 2.63
C CYS A 375 -21.61 20.65 3.87
N LEU A 376 -20.60 20.89 4.71
CA LEU A 376 -20.36 20.14 5.95
C LEU A 376 -21.37 20.49 7.05
N LEU A 377 -21.83 21.74 7.11
CA LEU A 377 -22.76 22.26 8.11
C LEU A 377 -24.02 22.87 7.46
N PRO A 378 -24.83 22.08 6.72
CA PRO A 378 -25.94 22.61 5.93
C PRO A 378 -27.09 23.14 6.78
N THR A 379 -27.20 22.71 8.04
CA THR A 379 -28.24 23.12 8.99
C THR A 379 -27.85 24.33 9.84
N ASP A 380 -26.57 24.72 9.83
CA ASP A 380 -26.07 25.85 10.62
C ASP A 380 -26.18 27.14 9.81
N LEU A 381 -27.32 27.83 9.97
CA LEU A 381 -27.61 29.03 9.20
C LEU A 381 -26.63 30.17 9.45
N GLU A 382 -26.10 30.29 10.67
CA GLU A 382 -25.11 31.32 11.01
C GLU A 382 -23.80 31.06 10.26
N VAL A 383 -23.32 29.81 10.27
CA VAL A 383 -22.13 29.41 9.51
C VAL A 383 -22.35 29.58 8.01
N LYS A 384 -23.52 29.18 7.47
CA LYS A 384 -23.86 29.42 6.06
C LYS A 384 -23.79 30.90 5.69
N ARG A 385 -24.40 31.78 6.50
CA ARG A 385 -24.39 33.23 6.28
C ARG A 385 -22.95 33.77 6.30
N ALA A 386 -22.13 33.32 7.25
CA ALA A 386 -20.74 33.70 7.36
C ALA A 386 -19.92 33.25 6.13
N CYS A 387 -20.06 32.01 5.69
CA CYS A 387 -19.39 31.49 4.50
C CYS A 387 -19.79 32.23 3.22
N GLN A 388 -21.09 32.46 3.02
CA GLN A 388 -21.58 33.18 1.83
C GLN A 388 -21.11 34.63 1.80
N LEU A 389 -21.13 35.31 2.95
CA LEU A 389 -20.61 36.67 3.06
C LEU A 389 -19.10 36.70 2.76
N THR A 390 -18.35 35.73 3.29
CA THR A 390 -16.91 35.60 3.02
C THR A 390 -16.63 35.44 1.54
N GLU A 391 -17.36 34.55 0.85
CA GLU A 391 -17.26 34.37 -0.61
C GLU A 391 -17.54 35.66 -1.37
N PHE A 392 -18.61 36.37 -1.02
CA PHE A 392 -18.93 37.67 -1.62
C PHE A 392 -17.83 38.72 -1.38
N LEU A 393 -17.25 38.78 -0.18
CA LEU A 393 -16.22 39.75 0.15
C LEU A 393 -14.89 39.50 -0.59
N LEU A 394 -14.60 38.24 -0.92
CA LEU A 394 -13.43 37.87 -1.73
C LEU A 394 -13.62 38.26 -3.20
N GLU A 395 -14.82 38.01 -3.75
CA GLU A 395 -15.15 38.36 -5.14
C GLU A 395 -16.60 38.90 -5.23
N PRO A 396 -16.79 40.24 -5.13
CA PRO A 396 -18.09 40.88 -5.20
C PRO A 396 -18.66 40.82 -6.63
N THR A 397 -19.51 39.82 -6.90
CA THR A 397 -20.19 39.64 -8.18
C THR A 397 -21.70 39.71 -7.99
N VAL A 398 -22.45 39.84 -9.08
CA VAL A 398 -23.92 39.79 -9.05
C VAL A 398 -24.41 38.45 -8.50
N ASP A 399 -23.76 37.35 -8.88
CA ASP A 399 -24.14 36.01 -8.43
C ASP A 399 -23.84 35.81 -6.94
N SER A 400 -22.66 36.20 -6.46
CA SER A 400 -22.33 36.11 -5.04
C SER A 400 -23.21 37.03 -4.18
N TYR A 401 -23.61 38.20 -4.70
CA TYR A 401 -24.57 39.08 -4.04
C TYR A 401 -25.94 38.39 -3.84
N TYR A 402 -26.51 37.80 -4.89
CA TYR A 402 -27.81 37.12 -4.78
C TYR A 402 -27.74 35.86 -3.92
N ALA A 403 -26.58 35.17 -3.87
CA ALA A 403 -26.37 34.07 -2.94
C ALA A 403 -26.42 34.53 -1.47
N VAL A 404 -25.79 35.67 -1.15
CA VAL A 404 -25.91 36.29 0.18
C VAL A 404 -27.36 36.69 0.46
N GLU A 405 -28.03 37.36 -0.49
CA GLU A 405 -29.44 37.76 -0.33
C GLU A 405 -30.34 36.56 -0.03
N ALA A 406 -30.17 35.45 -0.74
CA ALA A 406 -30.97 34.25 -0.54
C ALA A 406 -30.81 33.70 0.88
N VAL A 407 -29.57 33.55 1.37
CA VAL A 407 -29.30 32.94 2.69
C VAL A 407 -29.64 33.88 3.85
N TYR A 408 -29.52 35.20 3.69
CA TYR A 408 -29.94 36.15 4.72
C TYR A 408 -31.46 36.32 4.82
N ASN A 409 -32.21 35.95 3.78
CA ASN A 409 -33.68 35.92 3.82
C ASN A 409 -34.24 34.57 4.32
N GLU A 410 -33.41 33.54 4.56
CA GLU A 410 -33.85 32.32 5.22
C GLU A 410 -34.28 32.62 6.68
N PRO A 411 -35.41 32.06 7.15
CA PRO A 411 -35.89 32.32 8.50
C PRO A 411 -34.94 31.75 9.56
N ASP A 412 -34.70 32.50 10.64
CA ASP A 412 -33.86 32.04 11.74
C ASP A 412 -34.45 30.77 12.37
N GLN A 413 -33.64 29.72 12.42
CA GLN A 413 -33.99 28.48 13.10
C GLN A 413 -33.43 28.52 14.52
N LYS A 414 -34.25 28.17 15.52
CA LYS A 414 -33.75 27.95 16.88
C LYS A 414 -32.89 26.69 16.87
N MET A 415 -31.58 26.86 17.01
CA MET A 415 -30.69 25.72 17.19
C MET A 415 -30.88 25.14 18.59
N ASP A 416 -31.10 23.83 18.65
CA ASP A 416 -31.09 23.10 19.91
C ASP A 416 -29.63 22.85 20.31
N GLU A 417 -29.13 23.56 21.31
CA GLU A 417 -27.73 23.52 21.75
C GLU A 417 -27.26 22.10 22.13
N GLY A 418 -28.20 21.19 22.46
CA GLY A 418 -27.90 19.78 22.75
C GLY A 418 -27.71 18.87 21.53
N ASN A 419 -28.02 19.34 20.32
CA ASN A 419 -28.02 18.57 19.07
C ASN A 419 -27.09 19.17 18.00
N LEU A 420 -26.05 19.91 18.41
CA LEU A 420 -25.10 20.48 17.46
C LEU A 420 -24.27 19.38 16.78
N PRO A 421 -24.05 19.47 15.45
CA PRO A 421 -23.26 18.47 14.71
C PRO A 421 -21.77 18.51 15.06
N VAL A 422 -21.29 19.61 15.66
CA VAL A 422 -19.92 19.79 16.13
C VAL A 422 -19.89 20.47 17.49
N PRO A 423 -18.83 20.31 18.29
CA PRO A 423 -18.68 21.02 19.57
C PRO A 423 -18.79 22.53 19.40
N ASN A 424 -19.52 23.19 20.30
CA ASN A 424 -19.74 24.64 20.21
C ASN A 424 -18.43 25.44 20.23
N SER A 425 -17.40 24.97 20.95
CA SER A 425 -16.07 25.60 20.95
C SER A 425 -15.45 25.66 19.55
N LEU A 426 -15.57 24.57 18.78
CA LEU A 426 -15.04 24.47 17.42
C LEU A 426 -15.86 25.31 16.44
N ARG A 427 -17.19 25.31 16.61
CA ARG A 427 -18.09 26.18 15.86
C ARG A 427 -17.75 27.66 16.05
N CYS A 428 -17.51 28.08 17.30
CA CYS A 428 -17.10 29.45 17.61
C CYS A 428 -15.74 29.79 16.98
N GLU A 429 -14.76 28.89 17.06
CA GLU A 429 -13.45 29.07 16.43
C GLU A 429 -13.56 29.28 14.91
N LEU A 430 -14.38 28.47 14.24
CA LEU A 430 -14.66 28.61 12.81
C LEU A 430 -15.21 30.00 12.45
N LEU A 431 -16.24 30.45 13.17
CA LEU A 431 -16.85 31.76 12.95
C LEU A 431 -15.84 32.89 13.18
N LEU A 432 -15.01 32.77 14.22
CA LEU A 432 -13.96 33.75 14.50
C LEU A 432 -12.95 33.84 13.34
N VAL A 433 -12.49 32.70 12.81
CA VAL A 433 -11.55 32.69 11.68
C VAL A 433 -12.17 33.31 10.42
N LEU A 434 -13.44 33.01 10.11
CA LEU A 434 -14.15 33.67 9.00
C LEU A 434 -14.22 35.18 9.20
N LYS A 435 -14.59 35.64 10.41
CA LYS A 435 -14.64 37.07 10.74
C LYS A 435 -13.30 37.79 10.57
N THR A 436 -12.17 37.11 10.77
CA THR A 436 -10.85 37.74 10.54
C THR A 436 -10.61 38.14 9.08
N GLN A 437 -11.37 37.56 8.13
CA GLN A 437 -11.27 37.89 6.71
C GLN A 437 -12.12 39.10 6.31
N TRP A 438 -12.97 39.61 7.21
CA TRP A 438 -13.95 40.62 6.86
C TRP A 438 -13.44 42.04 7.18
N PRO A 439 -13.74 43.03 6.32
CA PRO A 439 -13.43 44.44 6.61
C PRO A 439 -14.39 45.07 7.64
N PHE A 440 -15.47 44.36 8.02
CA PHE A 440 -16.47 44.79 9.01
C PHE A 440 -17.14 43.56 9.66
N ASP A 441 -17.75 43.74 10.84
CA ASP A 441 -18.54 42.68 11.51
C ASP A 441 -20.05 43.01 11.47
N PRO A 442 -20.87 42.26 10.72
CA PRO A 442 -22.31 42.49 10.58
C PRO A 442 -23.17 41.76 11.63
N GLU A 443 -22.60 41.31 12.76
CA GLU A 443 -23.27 40.49 13.79
C GLU A 443 -24.69 40.96 14.20
N TYR A 444 -24.98 42.26 14.11
CA TYR A 444 -26.29 42.84 14.47
C TYR A 444 -27.02 43.51 13.29
N TRP A 445 -26.61 43.24 12.05
CA TRP A 445 -27.18 43.88 10.87
C TRP A 445 -28.36 43.09 10.34
N ASP A 446 -29.47 43.78 10.06
CA ASP A 446 -30.53 43.22 9.22
C ASP A 446 -30.08 43.18 7.74
N TRP A 447 -30.78 42.38 6.91
CA TRP A 447 -30.46 42.32 5.47
C TRP A 447 -30.44 43.71 4.82
N LYS A 448 -31.31 44.63 5.27
CA LYS A 448 -31.37 45.99 4.75
C LYS A 448 -30.08 46.78 5.03
N ALA A 449 -29.48 46.62 6.21
CA ALA A 449 -28.19 47.22 6.56
C ALA A 449 -27.04 46.59 5.78
N LEU A 450 -27.01 45.26 5.66
CA LEU A 450 -25.99 44.54 4.91
C LEU A 450 -26.03 44.84 3.41
N LYS A 451 -27.23 44.86 2.79
CA LYS A 451 -27.46 45.16 1.38
C LYS A 451 -26.80 46.45 0.93
N ARG A 452 -26.87 47.52 1.73
CA ARG A 452 -26.24 48.81 1.39
C ARG A 452 -24.72 48.71 1.30
N HIS A 453 -24.10 47.94 2.19
CA HIS A 453 -22.65 47.75 2.21
C HIS A 453 -22.20 46.83 1.07
N CYS A 454 -22.94 45.76 0.80
CA CYS A 454 -22.67 44.89 -0.36
C CYS A 454 -22.73 45.68 -1.67
N LEU A 455 -23.79 46.45 -1.90
CA LEU A 455 -23.91 47.27 -3.12
C LEU A 455 -22.78 48.30 -3.25
N ALA A 456 -22.30 48.87 -2.14
CA ALA A 456 -21.17 49.80 -2.16
C ALA A 456 -19.86 49.10 -2.57
N LEU A 457 -19.65 47.84 -2.16
CA LEU A 457 -18.45 47.05 -2.49
C LEU A 457 -18.45 46.53 -3.93
N MET A 458 -19.61 46.36 -4.55
CA MET A 458 -19.75 45.87 -5.93
C MET A 458 -19.35 46.91 -7.00
N GLY A 459 -19.27 48.20 -6.65
CA GLY A 459 -18.94 49.26 -7.60
C GLY A 459 -19.88 49.28 -8.80
N ASP A 460 -19.32 49.22 -10.02
CA ASP A 460 -20.10 49.27 -11.27
C ASP A 460 -21.11 48.11 -11.41
N GLN A 461 -20.82 46.94 -10.83
CA GLN A 461 -21.71 45.77 -10.85
C GLN A 461 -23.03 46.04 -10.09
N ALA A 462 -23.04 47.01 -9.16
CA ALA A 462 -24.26 47.39 -8.43
C ALA A 462 -25.36 47.96 -9.34
N SER A 463 -24.97 48.57 -10.47
CA SER A 463 -25.93 49.11 -11.46
C SER A 463 -26.78 48.00 -12.12
N ILE A 464 -26.19 46.81 -12.29
CA ILE A 464 -26.87 45.63 -12.82
C ILE A 464 -27.90 45.13 -11.80
N VAL A 465 -27.52 45.04 -10.52
CA VAL A 465 -28.43 44.65 -9.44
C VAL A 465 -29.60 45.62 -9.33
N SER A 466 -29.34 46.94 -9.36
CA SER A 466 -30.40 47.96 -9.33
C SER A 466 -31.38 47.82 -10.49
N SER A 467 -30.87 47.55 -11.71
CA SER A 467 -31.71 47.36 -12.90
C SER A 467 -32.59 46.11 -12.79
N VAL A 468 -32.04 45.02 -12.26
CA VAL A 468 -32.77 43.76 -12.03
C VAL A 468 -33.82 43.92 -10.92
N ASP A 469 -33.47 44.59 -9.82
CA ASP A 469 -34.41 44.91 -8.73
C ASP A 469 -35.55 45.82 -9.19
N GLU A 470 -35.28 46.79 -10.07
CA GLU A 470 -36.31 47.64 -10.69
C GLU A 470 -37.24 46.83 -11.59
N LEU A 471 -36.72 45.93 -12.43
CA LEU A 471 -37.51 45.03 -13.26
C LEU A 471 -38.38 44.07 -12.43
N ASN A 472 -37.81 43.50 -11.36
CA ASN A 472 -38.53 42.65 -10.42
C ASN A 472 -39.59 43.44 -9.65
N GLY A 473 -39.29 44.67 -9.24
CA GLY A 473 -40.21 45.61 -8.61
C GLY A 473 -41.39 45.99 -9.52
N ILE A 474 -41.13 46.18 -10.81
CA ILE A 474 -42.16 46.41 -11.84
C ILE A 474 -43.03 45.16 -12.02
N HIS A 475 -42.46 43.96 -12.00
CA HIS A 475 -43.24 42.71 -12.05
C HIS A 475 -44.11 42.48 -10.80
N VAL A 476 -43.61 42.81 -9.61
CA VAL A 476 -44.38 42.72 -8.35
C VAL A 476 -45.46 43.82 -8.28
N MET A 477 -45.16 45.03 -8.74
CA MET A 477 -46.15 46.10 -8.91
C MET A 477 -47.22 45.71 -9.93
N ASN A 478 -46.87 45.12 -11.07
CA ASN A 478 -47.83 44.64 -12.06
C ASN A 478 -48.69 43.48 -11.54
N ARG A 479 -48.13 42.57 -10.73
CA ARG A 479 -48.93 41.53 -10.05
C ARG A 479 -49.89 42.15 -9.03
N LYS A 480 -49.41 43.07 -8.18
CA LYS A 480 -50.27 43.78 -7.21
C LYS A 480 -51.33 44.65 -7.90
N TRP A 481 -50.99 45.34 -8.99
CA TRP A 481 -51.95 46.09 -9.82
C TRP A 481 -53.00 45.15 -10.42
N ASN A 482 -52.63 43.99 -10.95
CA ASN A 482 -53.60 43.01 -11.43
C ASN A 482 -54.49 42.47 -10.30
N THR A 483 -53.98 42.29 -9.08
CA THR A 483 -54.81 41.92 -7.92
C THR A 483 -55.73 43.06 -7.47
N TYR A 484 -55.30 44.33 -7.54
CA TYR A 484 -56.10 45.49 -7.18
C TYR A 484 -57.15 45.88 -8.23
N VAL A 485 -56.88 45.64 -9.53
CA VAL A 485 -57.85 45.87 -10.62
C VAL A 485 -58.95 44.81 -10.64
N LEU A 486 -58.69 43.60 -10.10
CA LEU A 486 -59.71 42.54 -9.93
C LEU A 486 -60.58 42.71 -8.67
N LEU A 487 -60.35 43.75 -7.85
CA LEU A 487 -61.08 44.01 -6.59
C LEU A 487 -61.84 45.36 -6.57
N LYS A 488 -62.21 45.91 -7.73
CA LYS A 488 -63.25 46.94 -7.81
C LYS A 488 -64.58 46.33 -8.27
N PRO A 489 -65.64 46.34 -7.45
CA PRO A 489 -67.00 46.08 -7.93
C PRO A 489 -67.47 47.28 -8.77
N VAL A 490 -68.34 46.98 -9.75
CA VAL A 490 -69.00 47.86 -10.73
C VAL A 490 -69.11 49.33 -10.33
#